data_AF-A0A671M949-F1
#
_entry.id   AF-A0A671M949-F1
#
_cell.length_a   1.000
_cell.length_b   1.000
_cell.length_c   1.000
_cell.angle_alpha   90.00
_cell.angle_beta   90.00
_cell.angle_gamma   90.00
#
_symmetry.space_group_name_H-M   'P 1'
#
loop_
_entity.id
_entity.type
_entity.pdbx_description
1 polymer ?
#
loop_
_entity_poly.entity_id
_entity_poly.type
_entity_poly.pdbx_seq_one_letter_code
_entity_poly.pdbx_strand_id
1 'polypeptide(L)'
;QENNQDTDENTDSGVKYYTREEVQAHNMSKDTWLIIHDKVYDITSFMEEHPGGEEVLLEQAGADATESFEDVGHSTDAREMLQQYYIGELHMASLRLTARTSLYANWKYWNGFLMLNLSYVRRKTCLK
;
A
#
# COMPACT_ATOMS: atom_id res chain seq x y z
N GLN A 1 18.89 30.39 3.55
CA GLN A 1 19.10 29.20 4.40
C GLN A 1 17.74 28.86 4.94
N GLU A 2 17.05 28.00 4.23
CA GLU A 2 15.67 27.60 4.52
C GLU A 2 15.66 26.12 4.24
N ASN A 3 15.38 25.34 5.27
CA ASN A 3 14.91 23.95 5.23
C ASN A 3 14.42 23.67 6.65
N ASN A 4 13.14 23.98 6.85
CA ASN A 4 12.40 23.69 8.06
C ASN A 4 12.47 22.19 8.31
N GLN A 5 13.12 21.87 9.40
CA GLN A 5 13.26 20.54 9.93
C GLN A 5 11.97 20.24 10.68
N ASP A 6 10.97 19.73 9.98
CA ASP A 6 9.79 19.11 10.59
C ASP A 6 10.20 17.73 11.10
N THR A 7 11.02 17.72 12.15
CA THR A 7 11.14 16.57 13.05
C THR A 7 9.92 16.62 13.95
N ASP A 8 8.85 15.94 13.54
CA ASP A 8 7.63 15.77 14.33
C ASP A 8 7.89 14.72 15.43
N GLU A 9 8.79 15.05 16.36
CA GLU A 9 8.87 14.39 17.66
C GLU A 9 7.63 14.77 18.47
N ASN A 10 6.55 14.02 18.25
CA ASN A 10 5.38 14.05 19.12
C ASN A 10 5.28 12.72 19.84
N THR A 11 6.04 12.62 20.94
CA THR A 11 5.73 11.75 22.06
C THR A 11 4.52 12.32 22.79
N ASP A 12 3.33 12.03 22.29
CA ASP A 12 2.08 12.18 23.04
C ASP A 12 1.32 10.87 23.01
N SER A 13 0.69 10.54 24.14
CA SER A 13 0.02 9.27 24.41
C SER A 13 -1.32 9.14 23.68
N GLY A 14 -1.35 9.56 22.42
CA GLY A 14 -2.47 9.49 21.50
C GLY A 14 -2.04 8.76 20.23
N VAL A 15 -2.78 7.71 19.87
CA VAL A 15 -2.56 6.97 18.62
C VAL A 15 -2.71 7.93 17.44
N LYS A 16 -1.61 8.21 16.72
CA LYS A 16 -1.66 8.93 15.45
C LYS A 16 -2.27 8.04 14.39
N TYR A 17 -3.13 8.61 13.55
CA TYR A 17 -3.78 7.90 12.45
C TYR A 17 -3.26 8.41 11.11
N TYR A 18 -2.77 7.49 10.29
CA TYR A 18 -2.22 7.78 8.96
C TYR A 18 -3.12 7.23 7.86
N THR A 19 -3.20 7.95 6.73
CA THR A 19 -3.91 7.47 5.54
C THR A 19 -3.00 6.60 4.69
N ARG A 20 -3.57 5.70 3.85
CA ARG A 20 -2.74 4.83 3.01
C ARG A 20 -2.00 5.65 1.96
N GLU A 21 -2.61 6.72 1.48
CA GLU A 21 -2.04 7.65 0.51
C GLU A 21 -0.82 8.37 1.09
N GLU A 22 -0.86 8.72 2.37
CA GLU A 22 0.27 9.31 3.10
C GLU A 22 1.40 8.30 3.24
N VAL A 23 1.12 7.08 3.72
CA VAL A 23 2.13 6.02 3.84
C VAL A 23 2.78 5.71 2.47
N GLN A 24 2.02 5.70 1.38
CA GLN A 24 2.54 5.50 0.02
C GLN A 24 3.51 6.59 -0.45
N ALA A 25 3.39 7.82 0.07
CA ALA A 25 4.33 8.89 -0.24
C ALA A 25 5.71 8.66 0.40
N HIS A 26 5.77 7.88 1.49
CA HIS A 26 6.98 7.51 2.22
C HIS A 26 7.58 6.20 1.70
N ASN A 27 8.05 6.25 0.44
CA ASN A 27 8.65 5.12 -0.27
C ASN A 27 10.14 5.33 -0.62
N MET A 28 10.82 6.25 0.08
CA MET A 28 12.21 6.58 -0.22
C MET A 28 13.15 5.78 0.67
N SER A 29 14.37 5.48 0.20
CA SER A 29 15.36 4.71 0.97
C SER A 29 15.73 5.32 2.32
N LYS A 30 15.48 6.63 2.51
CA LYS A 30 15.74 7.38 3.75
C LYS A 30 14.46 7.78 4.48
N ASP A 31 13.31 7.28 4.04
CA ASP A 31 11.99 7.53 4.60
C ASP A 31 11.04 6.44 4.10
N THR A 32 11.13 5.27 4.74
CA THR A 32 10.40 4.05 4.35
C THR A 32 9.45 3.65 5.46
N TRP A 33 8.16 3.71 5.15
CA TRP A 33 7.12 3.26 6.06
C TRP A 33 6.47 1.97 5.57
N LEU A 34 6.12 1.11 6.51
CA LEU A 34 5.44 -0.15 6.24
C LEU A 34 4.18 -0.28 7.08
N ILE A 35 3.18 -0.93 6.50
CA ILE A 35 1.97 -1.32 7.23
C ILE A 35 2.06 -2.81 7.53
N ILE A 36 1.93 -3.18 8.81
CA ILE A 36 1.87 -4.56 9.27
C ILE A 36 0.71 -4.67 10.26
N HIS A 37 -0.25 -5.57 10.01
CA HIS A 37 -1.42 -5.78 10.87
C HIS A 37 -2.18 -4.47 11.20
N ASP A 38 -2.47 -3.66 10.17
CA ASP A 38 -3.14 -2.34 10.26
C ASP A 38 -2.40 -1.27 11.08
N LYS A 39 -1.16 -1.53 11.47
CA LYS A 39 -0.28 -0.60 12.19
C LYS A 39 0.81 -0.08 11.25
N VAL A 40 1.20 1.18 11.44
CA VAL A 40 2.22 1.85 10.64
C VAL A 40 3.53 1.88 11.43
N TYR A 41 4.61 1.47 10.75
CA TYR A 41 5.95 1.38 11.30
C TYR A 41 6.92 2.18 10.45
N ASP A 42 7.79 2.96 11.11
CA ASP A 42 8.91 3.65 10.47
C ASP A 42 10.18 2.81 10.62
N ILE A 43 10.55 2.13 9.53
CA ILE A 43 11.71 1.24 9.50
C ILE A 43 12.93 1.90 8.84
N THR A 44 12.90 3.21 8.64
CA THR A 44 13.97 3.97 7.97
C THR A 44 15.36 3.69 8.57
N SER A 45 15.44 3.60 9.90
CA SER A 45 16.71 3.32 10.59
C SER A 45 17.10 1.83 10.56
N PHE A 46 16.20 0.94 10.17
CA PHE A 46 16.38 -0.51 10.21
C PHE A 46 16.67 -1.12 8.82
N MET A 47 16.66 -0.31 7.75
CA MET A 47 16.87 -0.77 6.37
C MET A 47 18.16 -1.57 6.19
N GLU A 48 19.28 -1.07 6.72
CA GLU A 48 20.60 -1.72 6.62
C GLU A 48 20.83 -2.82 7.67
N GLU A 49 20.08 -2.78 8.78
CA GLU A 49 20.20 -3.75 9.87
C GLU A 49 19.34 -5.00 9.62
N HIS A 50 18.44 -4.94 8.63
CA HIS A 50 17.56 -6.05 8.28
C HIS A 50 18.35 -7.25 7.72
N PRO A 51 18.31 -8.43 8.38
CA PRO A 51 19.06 -9.61 7.92
C PRO A 51 18.66 -10.14 6.54
N GLY A 52 17.46 -9.78 6.05
CA GLY A 52 16.97 -10.11 4.71
C GLY A 52 17.38 -9.11 3.61
N GLY A 53 18.08 -8.04 3.98
CA GLY A 53 18.47 -6.94 3.09
C GLY A 53 17.39 -5.86 2.95
N GLU A 54 17.80 -4.69 2.45
CA GLU A 54 16.90 -3.54 2.25
C GLU A 54 15.98 -3.69 1.02
N GLU A 55 16.39 -4.49 0.03
CA GLU A 55 15.67 -4.69 -1.24
C GLU A 55 14.22 -5.16 -1.00
N VAL A 56 14.04 -6.16 -0.12
CA VAL A 56 12.70 -6.71 0.20
C VAL A 56 11.82 -5.71 0.97
N LEU A 57 12.43 -4.77 1.69
CA LEU A 57 11.71 -3.70 2.39
C LEU A 57 11.30 -2.59 1.42
N LEU A 58 12.18 -2.24 0.47
CA LEU A 58 11.91 -1.27 -0.59
C LEU A 58 10.80 -1.75 -1.54
N GLU A 59 10.73 -3.04 -1.85
CA GLU A 59 9.65 -3.60 -2.67
C GLU A 59 8.26 -3.44 -2.03
N GLN A 60 8.20 -3.47 -0.70
CA GLN A 60 6.96 -3.31 0.07
C GLN A 60 6.80 -1.91 0.66
N ALA A 61 7.73 -0.99 0.38
CA ALA A 61 7.72 0.36 0.93
C ALA A 61 6.45 1.11 0.55
N GLY A 62 5.82 1.76 1.53
CA GLY A 62 4.58 2.48 1.34
C GLY A 62 3.34 1.59 1.19
N ALA A 63 3.47 0.27 1.35
CA ALA A 63 2.39 -0.69 1.19
C ALA A 63 2.17 -1.55 2.45
N ASP A 64 1.20 -2.45 2.34
CA ASP A 64 0.91 -3.45 3.37
C ASP A 64 1.80 -4.67 3.17
N ALA A 65 2.75 -4.86 4.07
CA ALA A 65 3.73 -5.93 4.06
C ALA A 65 3.34 -7.10 4.97
N THR A 66 2.11 -7.13 5.48
CA THR A 66 1.64 -8.16 6.44
C THR A 66 1.79 -9.57 5.86
N GLU A 67 1.47 -9.76 4.58
CA GLU A 67 1.59 -11.06 3.91
C GLU A 67 3.05 -11.51 3.84
N SER A 68 3.95 -10.65 3.34
CA SER A 68 5.38 -10.94 3.24
C SER A 68 6.01 -11.19 4.62
N PHE A 69 5.59 -10.43 5.64
CA PHE A 69 6.11 -10.58 6.99
C PHE A 69 5.76 -11.92 7.64
N GLU A 70 4.52 -12.39 7.46
CA GLU A 70 4.06 -13.68 7.98
C GLU A 70 4.57 -14.87 7.14
N ASP A 71 4.72 -14.71 5.82
CA ASP A 71 5.26 -15.77 4.94
C ASP A 71 6.71 -16.12 5.27
N VAL A 72 7.53 -15.10 5.60
CA VAL A 72 8.92 -15.30 6.05
C VAL A 72 8.99 -15.99 7.42
N GLY A 73 7.98 -15.81 8.28
CA GLY A 73 7.92 -16.46 9.58
C GLY A 73 8.91 -15.88 10.60
N HIS A 74 8.94 -14.55 10.75
CA HIS A 74 9.78 -13.86 11.74
C HIS A 74 9.60 -14.40 13.17
N SER A 75 10.68 -14.43 13.96
CA SER A 75 10.67 -14.87 15.36
C SER A 75 9.90 -13.91 16.28
N THR A 76 9.63 -14.32 17.52
CA THR A 76 8.99 -13.45 18.52
C THR A 76 9.83 -12.20 18.81
N ASP A 77 11.15 -12.35 18.96
CA ASP A 77 12.07 -11.22 19.19
C ASP A 77 12.01 -10.20 18.06
N ALA A 78 11.93 -10.65 16.80
CA ALA A 78 11.79 -9.74 15.66
C ALA A 78 10.48 -8.93 15.71
N ARG A 79 9.39 -9.54 16.19
CA ARG A 79 8.10 -8.84 16.39
C ARG A 79 8.15 -7.86 17.56
N GLU A 80 8.95 -8.13 18.59
CA GLU A 80 9.18 -7.21 19.70
C GLU A 80 10.03 -6.01 19.27
N MET A 81 11.09 -6.23 18.49
CA MET A 81 11.87 -5.14 17.90
C MET A 81 11.02 -4.27 16.98
N LEU A 82 10.17 -4.88 16.15
CA LEU A 82 9.25 -4.14 15.27
C LEU A 82 8.36 -3.16 16.05
N GLN A 83 7.90 -3.52 17.25
CA GLN A 83 7.08 -2.64 18.09
C GLN A 83 7.80 -1.36 18.53
N GLN A 84 9.13 -1.33 18.55
CA GLN A 84 9.90 -0.13 18.88
C GLN A 84 9.81 0.95 17.80
N TYR A 85 9.52 0.54 16.56
CA TYR A 85 9.40 1.41 15.38
C TYR A 85 7.95 1.83 15.08
N TYR A 86 7.04 1.56 16.01
CA TYR A 86 5.63 1.88 15.85
C TYR A 86 5.38 3.39 15.93
N ILE A 87 4.74 3.95 14.89
CA ILE A 87 4.42 5.39 14.84
C ILE A 87 2.91 5.67 14.96
N GLY A 88 2.04 4.71 14.61
CA GLY A 88 0.59 4.92 14.64
C GLY A 88 -0.20 3.80 13.95
N GLU A 89 -1.50 4.05 13.76
CA GLU A 89 -2.41 3.10 13.11
C GLU A 89 -2.98 3.65 11.80
N LEU A 90 -3.42 2.74 10.93
CA LEU A 90 -4.07 3.14 9.70
C LEU A 90 -5.48 3.69 9.96
N HIS A 91 -5.85 4.77 9.27
CA HIS A 91 -7.16 5.40 9.43
C HIS A 91 -8.32 4.51 8.94
N MET A 92 -9.42 4.46 9.69
CA MET A 92 -10.61 3.64 9.38
C MET A 92 -11.18 3.79 7.95
N ALA A 93 -11.01 4.94 7.30
CA ALA A 93 -11.49 5.13 5.93
C ALA A 93 -10.73 4.30 4.89
N SER A 94 -9.43 4.04 5.08
CA SER A 94 -8.62 3.26 4.15
C SER A 94 -8.85 1.74 4.30
N LEU A 95 -9.28 1.28 5.49
CA LEU A 95 -9.69 -0.10 5.73
C LEU A 95 -11.01 -0.48 5.02
N ARG A 96 -11.89 0.50 4.76
CA ARG A 96 -13.17 0.24 4.07
C ARG A 96 -13.05 0.19 2.55
N LEU A 97 -11.99 0.74 1.98
CA LEU A 97 -11.80 0.74 0.52
C LEU A 97 -11.45 -0.66 0.01
N THR A 98 -10.67 -1.46 0.74
CA THR A 98 -10.37 -2.86 0.38
C THR A 98 -11.64 -3.74 0.39
N ALA A 99 -12.55 -3.50 1.34
CA ALA A 99 -13.82 -4.23 1.42
C ALA A 99 -14.80 -3.90 0.28
N ARG A 100 -14.69 -2.73 -0.36
CA ARG A 100 -15.63 -2.29 -1.43
C ARG A 100 -15.06 -2.38 -2.84
N THR A 101 -13.73 -2.36 -3.02
CA THR A 101 -13.10 -2.49 -4.35
C THR A 101 -13.10 -3.92 -4.87
N SER A 102 -13.24 -4.93 -3.99
CA SER A 102 -13.37 -6.35 -4.38
C SER A 102 -14.60 -6.64 -5.26
N LEU A 103 -15.68 -5.84 -5.17
CA LEU A 103 -16.89 -6.04 -5.97
C LEU A 103 -16.94 -5.24 -7.29
N TYR A 104 -15.99 -4.33 -7.55
CA TYR A 104 -16.00 -3.50 -8.77
C TYR A 104 -14.77 -3.71 -9.69
N ALA A 105 -13.72 -4.38 -9.24
CA ALA A 105 -12.60 -4.77 -10.10
C ALA A 105 -12.95 -5.92 -11.08
N ASN A 106 -14.02 -6.68 -10.83
CA ASN A 106 -14.38 -7.87 -11.62
C ASN A 106 -15.38 -7.62 -12.78
N TRP A 107 -15.92 -6.40 -12.94
CA TRP A 107 -16.85 -6.09 -14.05
C TRP A 107 -16.13 -5.67 -15.34
N LYS A 108 -14.97 -5.01 -15.24
CA LYS A 108 -14.27 -4.45 -16.41
C LYS A 108 -13.45 -5.47 -17.22
N TYR A 109 -13.12 -6.62 -16.65
CA TYR A 109 -12.30 -7.65 -17.33
C TYR A 109 -13.09 -8.77 -18.04
N TRP A 110 -14.44 -8.73 -18.03
CA TRP A 110 -15.29 -9.72 -18.73
C TRP A 110 -16.09 -9.17 -19.94
N ASN A 111 -16.10 -7.86 -20.18
CA ASN A 111 -16.79 -7.26 -21.34
C ASN A 111 -15.82 -6.69 -22.40
N GLY A 112 -14.67 -7.34 -22.61
CA GLY A 112 -13.63 -6.87 -23.52
C GLY A 112 -13.23 -7.82 -24.64
N PHE A 113 -13.75 -9.06 -24.68
CA PHE A 113 -13.24 -10.10 -25.60
C PHE A 113 -14.35 -10.98 -26.19
N LEU A 114 -15.34 -10.41 -26.90
CA LEU A 114 -16.00 -11.05 -28.06
C LEU A 114 -16.97 -10.10 -28.79
N MET A 115 -16.48 -9.09 -29.51
CA MET A 115 -17.26 -8.47 -30.61
C MET A 115 -16.29 -8.06 -31.73
N LEU A 116 -15.72 -9.07 -32.41
CA LEU A 116 -15.11 -8.88 -33.72
C LEU A 116 -16.02 -9.53 -34.77
N ASN A 117 -16.38 -8.73 -35.78
CA ASN A 117 -17.01 -9.08 -37.06
C ASN A 117 -18.55 -9.26 -37.10
N LEU A 118 -19.27 -8.19 -37.48
CA LEU A 118 -20.04 -8.17 -38.75
C LEU A 118 -20.57 -6.76 -39.01
N SER A 119 -19.84 -5.96 -39.78
CA SER A 119 -20.40 -4.75 -40.43
C SER A 119 -19.67 -4.51 -41.75
N TYR A 120 -19.81 -5.48 -42.65
CA TYR A 120 -19.54 -5.28 -44.07
C TYR A 120 -20.56 -6.10 -44.86
N VAL A 121 -21.72 -5.50 -45.18
CA VAL A 121 -22.28 -5.44 -46.54
C VAL A 121 -23.43 -4.44 -46.54
N ARG A 122 -23.39 -3.62 -47.58
CA ARG A 122 -24.12 -2.39 -47.85
C ARG A 122 -25.62 -2.60 -48.12
N ARG A 123 -26.39 -1.59 -47.70
CA ARG A 123 -27.44 -0.84 -48.42
C ARG A 123 -28.30 -1.63 -49.42
N LYS A 124 -29.63 -1.61 -49.22
CA LYS A 124 -30.57 -1.04 -50.21
C LYS A 124 -31.73 -0.32 -49.54
N THR A 125 -31.90 0.91 -50.00
CA THR A 125 -32.91 1.91 -49.67
C THR A 125 -34.30 1.50 -50.14
N CYS A 126 -35.30 1.86 -49.34
CA CYS A 126 -36.69 2.02 -49.74
C CYS A 126 -36.78 3.00 -50.92
N LEU A 127 -37.48 2.63 -52.00
CA LEU A 127 -38.11 3.59 -52.91
C LEU A 127 -39.26 2.92 -53.70
N LYS A 128 -40.46 3.50 -53.49
CA LYS A 128 -41.76 3.35 -54.18
C LYS A 128 -42.59 2.10 -53.90
#